data_AF-A0A559S4X0-F1
#
_entry.id   AF-A0A559S4X0-F1
#
_cell.length_a   1.000
_cell.length_b   1.000
_cell.length_c   1.000
_cell.angle_alpha   90.00
_cell.angle_beta   90.00
_cell.angle_gamma   90.00
#
_symmetry.space_group_name_H-M   'P 1'
#
loop_
_entity.id
_entity.type
_entity.pdbx_description
1 polymer ?
#
loop_
_entity_poly.entity_id
_entity_poly.type
_entity_poly.pdbx_seq_one_letter_code
_entity_poly.pdbx_strand_id
1 'polypeptide(L)'
;MPSTTITNTANASFNFANNTTLLTKNATESFIVSEPKVKIFVQKSICGNSNQFFSPGDIIRYRLRILSTGSDDLNNVVISDLLDSNFTYLGSESSYSSPLGQNPGCNPTISGNVNNFNVTSNHSNYDPSGTDLKWTIPNIGHNCGGEYRIDNFYRV
;
A
#
# COMPACT_ATOMS: atom_id res chain seq x y z
N MET A 1 10.08 14.88 -8.40
CA MET A 1 9.85 14.97 -6.94
C MET A 1 10.70 16.10 -6.42
N PRO A 2 10.20 17.03 -5.59
CA PRO A 2 11.07 18.01 -4.96
C PRO A 2 12.07 17.25 -4.09
N SER A 3 13.35 17.51 -4.33
CA SER A 3 14.44 17.07 -3.49
C SER A 3 15.37 18.26 -3.29
N THR A 4 16.05 18.28 -2.15
CA THR A 4 17.02 19.32 -1.82
C THR A 4 18.35 18.64 -1.60
N THR A 5 19.37 19.09 -2.33
CA THR A 5 20.75 18.69 -2.06
C THR A 5 21.27 19.56 -0.92
N ILE A 6 21.69 18.92 0.16
CA ILE A 6 22.39 19.57 1.27
C ILE A 6 23.88 19.35 1.06
N THR A 7 24.62 20.46 0.98
CA THR A 7 26.07 20.46 0.82
C THR A 7 26.72 21.03 2.06
N ASN A 8 27.62 20.26 2.67
CA ASN A 8 28.48 20.73 3.76
C ASN A 8 29.88 21.02 3.22
N THR A 9 30.44 22.19 3.55
CA THR A 9 31.78 22.61 3.10
C THR A 9 32.67 22.90 4.29
N ALA A 10 33.74 22.13 4.45
CA ALA A 10 34.80 22.44 5.41
C ALA A 10 35.84 23.35 4.75
N ASN A 11 36.25 24.41 5.44
CA ASN A 11 37.29 25.34 4.98
C ASN A 11 38.44 25.34 5.98
N ALA A 12 39.66 25.09 5.50
CA ALA A 12 40.89 25.23 6.25
C ALA A 12 41.62 26.47 5.74
N SER A 13 42.01 27.36 6.66
CA SER A 13 42.86 28.51 6.37
C SER A 13 44.17 28.38 7.13
N PHE A 14 45.29 28.58 6.46
CA PHE A 14 46.62 28.39 7.04
C PHE A 14 47.64 29.33 6.43
N ASN A 15 48.66 29.67 7.23
CA ASN A 15 49.83 30.41 6.79
C ASN A 15 51.03 29.45 6.76
N PHE A 16 51.99 29.70 5.88
CA PHE A 16 53.28 29.02 5.90
C PHE A 16 54.35 29.97 6.42
N ALA A 17 55.37 29.43 7.10
CA ALA A 17 56.43 30.25 7.69
C ALA A 17 57.03 31.21 6.65
N ASN A 18 57.24 32.46 7.05
CA ASN A 18 57.82 33.55 6.24
C ASN A 18 56.90 34.08 5.12
N ASN A 19 55.64 33.68 5.06
CA ASN A 19 54.63 34.22 4.15
C ASN A 19 53.37 34.65 4.92
N THR A 20 52.98 35.91 4.80
CA THR A 20 51.76 36.47 5.42
C THR A 20 50.49 36.20 4.60
N THR A 21 50.63 35.60 3.41
CA THR A 21 49.51 35.25 2.55
C THR A 21 48.73 34.08 3.14
N LEU A 22 47.45 34.31 3.44
CA LEU A 22 46.52 33.29 3.91
C LEU A 22 46.15 32.34 2.77
N LEU A 23 46.47 31.06 2.92
CA LEU A 23 46.06 30.01 1.98
C LEU A 23 44.80 29.34 2.48
N THR A 24 43.93 28.97 1.53
CA THR A 24 42.67 28.29 1.83
C THR A 24 42.58 26.97 1.09
N LYS A 25 42.09 25.93 1.76
CA LYS A 25 41.65 24.66 1.16
C LYS A 25 40.23 24.37 1.63
N ASN A 26 39.44 23.76 0.77
CA ASN A 26 38.12 23.30 1.15
C ASN A 26 37.90 21.84 0.74
N ALA A 27 36.95 21.22 1.43
CA ALA A 27 36.41 19.91 1.10
C ALA A 27 34.90 19.97 1.22
N THR A 28 34.20 19.39 0.26
CA THR A 28 32.74 19.44 0.17
C THR A 28 32.17 18.03 0.12
N GLU A 29 31.13 17.78 0.90
CA GLU A 29 30.32 16.57 0.80
C GLU A 29 28.84 16.92 0.66
N SER A 30 28.09 16.12 -0.10
CA SER A 30 26.68 16.37 -0.36
C SER A 30 25.83 15.13 -0.19
N PHE A 31 24.60 15.32 0.30
CA PHE A 31 23.58 14.29 0.34
C PHE A 31 22.22 14.88 -0.08
N ILE A 32 21.31 14.01 -0.49
CA ILE A 32 19.99 14.40 -0.97
C ILE A 32 18.96 14.13 0.12
N VAL A 33 18.16 15.14 0.44
CA VAL A 33 16.94 14.99 1.23
C VAL A 33 15.75 15.07 0.28
N SER A 34 14.85 14.10 0.36
CA SER A 34 13.61 14.09 -0.40
C SER A 34 12.43 14.12 0.56
N GLU A 35 11.38 14.83 0.19
CA GLU A 35 10.14 14.85 0.97
C GLU A 35 9.48 13.45 0.96
N PRO A 36 8.96 12.94 2.10
CA PRO A 36 8.16 11.73 2.14
C PRO A 36 6.95 11.84 1.21
N LYS A 37 6.62 10.75 0.53
CA LYS A 37 5.52 10.73 -0.43
C LYS A 37 4.66 9.51 -0.24
N VAL A 38 3.40 9.76 -0.01
CA VAL A 38 2.34 8.76 -0.01
C VAL A 38 2.02 8.36 -1.45
N LYS A 39 2.04 7.06 -1.74
CA LYS A 39 1.56 6.51 -3.01
C LYS A 39 0.93 5.14 -2.77
N ILE A 40 -0.29 4.96 -3.26
CA ILE A 40 -1.06 3.73 -3.11
C ILE A 40 -1.28 3.08 -4.47
N PHE A 41 -1.20 1.75 -4.50
CA PHE A 41 -1.62 0.92 -5.63
C PHE A 41 -2.81 0.06 -5.17
N VAL A 42 -3.87 0.05 -5.98
CA VAL A 42 -5.08 -0.75 -5.73
C VAL A 42 -5.39 -1.57 -6.99
N GLN A 43 -5.71 -2.84 -6.80
CA GLN A 43 -6.12 -3.74 -7.86
C GLN A 43 -7.34 -4.54 -7.42
N LYS A 44 -8.37 -4.56 -8.25
CA LYS A 44 -9.55 -5.43 -8.10
C LYS A 44 -9.49 -6.55 -9.14
N SER A 45 -9.75 -7.77 -8.73
CA SER A 45 -9.75 -8.93 -9.63
C SER A 45 -10.75 -9.99 -9.15
N ILE A 46 -11.32 -10.76 -10.07
CA ILE A 46 -11.95 -12.03 -9.70
C ILE A 46 -10.84 -12.96 -9.23
N CYS A 47 -11.01 -13.54 -8.04
CA CYS A 47 -10.07 -14.53 -7.56
C CYS A 47 -10.22 -15.81 -8.39
N GLY A 48 -9.13 -16.23 -9.03
CA GLY A 48 -9.08 -17.47 -9.80
C GLY A 48 -9.07 -17.13 -11.28
N ASN A 49 -10.00 -17.72 -12.04
CA ASN A 49 -10.09 -17.50 -13.47
C ASN A 49 -11.12 -16.42 -13.80
N SER A 50 -10.66 -15.25 -14.23
CA SER A 50 -11.54 -14.16 -14.68
C SER A 50 -12.08 -14.36 -16.10
N ASN A 51 -11.59 -15.35 -16.85
CA ASN A 51 -11.97 -15.62 -18.24
C ASN A 51 -13.08 -16.67 -18.36
N GLN A 52 -13.85 -16.91 -17.29
CA GLN A 52 -14.98 -17.82 -17.30
C GLN A 52 -16.30 -17.06 -17.52
N PHE A 53 -17.27 -17.74 -18.11
CA PHE A 53 -18.65 -17.26 -18.16
C PHE A 53 -19.31 -17.50 -16.80
N PHE A 54 -20.05 -16.51 -16.32
CA PHE A 54 -20.85 -16.60 -15.09
C PHE A 54 -22.33 -16.64 -15.46
N SER A 55 -23.09 -17.46 -14.75
CA SER A 55 -24.54 -17.55 -14.85
C SER A 55 -25.21 -16.86 -13.67
N PRO A 56 -26.43 -16.34 -13.82
CA PRO A 56 -27.22 -15.85 -12.70
C PRO A 56 -27.27 -16.88 -11.57
N GLY A 57 -26.98 -16.44 -10.34
CA GLY A 57 -26.88 -17.27 -9.15
C GLY A 57 -25.47 -17.70 -8.77
N ASP A 58 -24.47 -17.55 -9.65
CA ASP A 58 -23.07 -17.90 -9.36
C ASP A 58 -22.48 -17.03 -8.26
N ILE A 59 -21.64 -17.66 -7.43
CA ILE A 59 -20.88 -16.96 -6.38
C ILE A 59 -19.49 -16.63 -6.91
N ILE A 60 -19.16 -15.35 -6.94
CA ILE A 60 -17.90 -14.79 -7.40
C ILE A 60 -17.10 -14.29 -6.20
N ARG A 61 -15.90 -14.82 -6.01
CA ARG A 61 -14.94 -14.29 -5.04
C ARG A 61 -14.15 -13.15 -5.69
N TYR A 62 -14.34 -11.92 -5.25
CA TYR A 62 -13.50 -10.79 -5.63
C TYR A 62 -12.34 -10.63 -4.66
N ARG A 63 -11.23 -10.10 -5.17
CA ARG A 63 -10.02 -9.77 -4.45
C ARG A 63 -9.65 -8.32 -4.68
N LEU A 64 -9.47 -7.59 -3.58
CA LEU A 64 -8.88 -6.27 -3.56
C LEU A 64 -7.44 -6.41 -3.05
N ARG A 65 -6.46 -5.96 -3.84
CA ARG A 65 -5.03 -5.92 -3.47
C ARG A 65 -4.62 -4.46 -3.30
N ILE A 66 -4.02 -4.16 -2.16
CA ILE A 66 -3.61 -2.83 -1.74
C ILE A 66 -2.13 -2.88 -1.38
N LEU A 67 -1.37 -1.92 -1.90
CA LEU A 67 0.08 -1.81 -1.68
C LEU A 67 0.47 -0.35 -1.52
N SER A 68 1.27 -0.04 -0.49
CA SER A 68 2.01 1.23 -0.45
C SER A 68 3.22 1.14 -1.37
N THR A 69 3.32 2.08 -2.31
CA THR A 69 4.45 2.22 -3.24
C THR A 69 5.16 3.57 -3.05
N GLY A 70 4.81 4.26 -1.97
CA GLY A 70 5.39 5.53 -1.57
C GLY A 70 6.58 5.36 -0.64
N SER A 71 7.20 6.49 -0.28
CA SER A 71 8.25 6.56 0.73
C SER A 71 7.73 6.94 2.12
N ASP A 72 6.40 6.96 2.29
CA ASP A 72 5.73 7.28 3.56
C ASP A 72 4.55 6.34 3.83
N ASP A 73 4.18 6.23 5.10
CA ASP A 73 3.16 5.31 5.59
C ASP A 73 1.75 5.73 5.14
N LEU A 74 0.89 4.75 4.86
CA LEU A 74 -0.53 4.98 4.64
C LEU A 74 -1.27 4.82 5.96
N ASN A 75 -1.93 5.89 6.41
CA ASN A 75 -2.72 5.92 7.63
C ASN A 75 -4.21 6.07 7.30
N ASN A 76 -5.09 5.50 8.13
CA ASN A 76 -6.55 5.60 7.99
C ASN A 76 -7.05 5.21 6.59
N VAL A 77 -6.53 4.11 6.04
CA VAL A 77 -6.88 3.69 4.68
C VAL A 77 -8.30 3.13 4.67
N VAL A 78 -9.17 3.79 3.91
CA VAL A 78 -10.56 3.37 3.67
C VAL A 78 -10.69 2.92 2.23
N ILE A 79 -11.26 1.73 2.04
CA ILE A 79 -11.59 1.16 0.74
C ILE A 79 -13.10 1.21 0.61
N SER A 80 -13.59 1.69 -0.53
CA SER A 80 -15.01 1.67 -0.90
C SER A 80 -15.19 0.91 -2.20
N ASP A 81 -16.17 0.01 -2.24
CA ASP A 81 -16.50 -0.79 -3.41
C ASP A 81 -18.00 -0.67 -3.71
N LEU A 82 -18.32 0.07 -4.77
CA LEU A 82 -19.67 0.24 -5.27
C LEU A 82 -20.07 -1.00 -6.08
N LEU A 83 -20.99 -1.79 -5.55
CA LEU A 83 -21.60 -2.95 -6.20
C LEU A 83 -22.55 -2.52 -7.30
N ASP A 84 -22.45 -3.22 -8.43
CA ASP A 84 -23.48 -3.21 -9.46
C ASP A 84 -24.81 -3.73 -8.90
N SER A 85 -25.93 -3.23 -9.42
CA SER A 85 -27.26 -3.63 -8.95
C SER A 85 -27.59 -5.12 -9.15
N ASN A 86 -26.85 -5.82 -10.03
CA ASN A 86 -26.99 -7.25 -10.24
C ASN A 86 -26.18 -8.08 -9.21
N PHE A 87 -25.37 -7.45 -8.36
CA PHE A 87 -24.62 -8.15 -7.32
C PHE A 87 -25.33 -8.11 -5.97
N THR A 88 -25.33 -9.26 -5.29
CA THR A 88 -25.65 -9.35 -3.86
C THR A 88 -24.38 -9.70 -3.07
N TYR A 89 -24.00 -8.86 -2.10
CA TYR A 89 -22.90 -9.19 -1.19
C TYR A 89 -23.31 -10.30 -0.21
N LEU A 90 -22.49 -11.34 -0.10
CA LEU A 90 -22.79 -12.53 0.70
C LEU A 90 -22.12 -12.52 2.09
N GLY A 91 -21.29 -11.53 2.42
CA GLY A 91 -20.54 -11.55 3.67
C GLY A 91 -19.29 -12.42 3.61
N SER A 92 -18.84 -12.85 4.80
CA SER A 92 -17.73 -13.81 5.01
C SER A 92 -16.42 -13.39 4.34
N GLU A 93 -16.14 -12.09 4.34
CA GLU A 93 -14.88 -11.55 3.88
C GLU A 93 -13.69 -12.09 4.67
N SER A 94 -12.55 -12.16 4.00
CA SER A 94 -11.27 -12.57 4.61
C SER A 94 -10.18 -11.58 4.24
N SER A 95 -9.29 -11.29 5.18
CA SER A 95 -8.29 -10.25 5.05
C SER A 95 -6.91 -10.73 5.50
N TYR A 96 -5.92 -10.62 4.63
CA TYR A 96 -4.56 -11.04 4.94
C TYR A 96 -3.51 -10.11 4.36
N SER A 97 -2.38 -10.02 5.04
CA SER A 97 -1.20 -9.31 4.58
C SER A 97 -0.09 -10.30 4.26
N SER A 98 0.76 -9.96 3.28
CA SER A 98 1.99 -10.70 3.02
C SER A 98 3.17 -9.76 2.78
N PRO A 99 4.14 -9.68 3.71
CA PRO A 99 5.37 -8.89 3.57
C PRO A 99 6.20 -9.20 2.32
N LEU A 100 6.03 -10.40 1.74
CA LEU A 100 6.78 -10.88 0.58
C LEU A 100 5.89 -11.02 -0.67
N GLY A 101 4.69 -10.43 -0.67
CA GLY A 101 3.75 -10.50 -1.78
C GLY A 101 3.20 -11.90 -2.06
N GLN A 102 3.26 -12.83 -1.10
CA GLN A 102 2.70 -14.17 -1.28
C GLN A 102 1.19 -14.07 -1.51
N ASN A 103 0.74 -14.80 -2.53
CA ASN A 103 -0.66 -14.93 -2.88
C ASN A 103 -1.08 -16.40 -2.69
N PRO A 104 -1.72 -16.76 -1.57
CA PRO A 104 -2.15 -18.14 -1.28
C PRO A 104 -3.35 -18.61 -2.13
N GLY A 105 -3.70 -17.92 -3.22
CA GLY A 105 -4.81 -18.29 -4.09
C GLY A 105 -6.19 -18.03 -3.47
N CYS A 106 -7.23 -18.64 -4.02
CA CYS A 106 -8.63 -18.32 -3.68
C CYS A 106 -9.21 -19.10 -2.51
N ASN A 107 -8.36 -19.81 -1.80
CA ASN A 107 -8.69 -20.38 -0.50
C ASN A 107 -7.44 -20.23 0.38
N PRO A 108 -7.21 -19.03 0.94
CA PRO A 108 -5.95 -18.69 1.57
C PRO A 108 -5.73 -19.54 2.82
N THR A 109 -4.73 -20.42 2.80
CA THR A 109 -4.17 -20.96 4.05
C THR A 109 -3.26 -19.91 4.66
N ILE A 110 -3.64 -19.38 5.82
CA ILE A 110 -2.84 -18.38 6.55
C ILE A 110 -1.70 -19.12 7.25
N SER A 111 -0.49 -19.03 6.69
CA SER A 111 0.72 -19.62 7.27
C SER A 111 1.97 -18.91 6.76
N GLY A 112 3.09 -19.08 7.49
CA GLY A 112 4.37 -18.50 7.11
C GLY A 112 4.36 -16.97 7.08
N ASN A 113 4.68 -16.37 5.93
CA ASN A 113 4.71 -14.92 5.73
C ASN A 113 3.35 -14.35 5.26
N VAL A 114 2.26 -15.03 5.61
CA VAL A 114 0.90 -14.55 5.42
C VAL A 114 0.26 -14.41 6.79
N ASN A 115 -0.21 -13.21 7.11
CA ASN A 115 -0.78 -12.89 8.42
C ASN A 115 -2.22 -12.42 8.24
N ASN A 116 -3.11 -12.87 9.13
CA ASN A 116 -4.44 -12.28 9.20
C ASN A 116 -4.32 -10.83 9.69
N PHE A 117 -5.13 -9.92 9.16
CA PHE A 117 -5.24 -8.56 9.71
C PHE A 117 -6.69 -8.19 9.93
N ASN A 118 -6.95 -7.40 10.96
CA ASN A 118 -8.30 -6.97 11.30
C ASN A 118 -8.74 -5.87 10.34
N VAL A 119 -9.91 -6.06 9.75
CA VAL A 119 -10.61 -5.04 8.96
C VAL A 119 -11.84 -4.61 9.74
N THR A 120 -12.10 -3.31 9.77
CA THR A 120 -13.40 -2.81 10.22
C THR A 120 -14.29 -2.63 9.00
N SER A 121 -15.27 -3.51 8.82
CA SER A 121 -16.31 -3.35 7.81
C SER A 121 -17.42 -2.43 8.31
N ASN A 122 -17.81 -1.50 7.45
CA ASN A 122 -18.98 -0.66 7.65
C ASN A 122 -19.82 -0.73 6.37
N HIS A 123 -20.49 -1.86 6.20
CA HIS A 123 -21.49 -2.03 5.15
C HIS A 123 -22.79 -1.44 5.71
N SER A 124 -22.94 -0.13 5.59
CA SER A 124 -24.08 0.61 6.14
C SER A 124 -25.39 -0.03 5.67
N ASN A 125 -26.13 -0.62 6.63
CA ASN A 125 -27.40 -1.31 6.54
C ASN A 125 -27.52 -2.31 5.38
N TYR A 126 -27.70 -3.58 5.73
CA TYR A 126 -28.11 -4.69 4.87
C TYR A 126 -29.49 -4.39 4.23
N ASP A 127 -29.53 -3.45 3.32
CA ASP A 127 -30.57 -3.30 2.32
C ASP A 127 -30.27 -4.35 1.24
N PRO A 128 -31.25 -5.11 0.72
CA PRO A 128 -31.04 -5.93 -0.47
C PRO A 128 -30.43 -5.17 -1.66
N SER A 129 -30.39 -3.83 -1.64
CA SER A 129 -29.60 -2.97 -2.54
C SER A 129 -28.38 -2.27 -1.92
N GLY A 130 -27.80 -2.75 -0.82
CA GLY A 130 -26.63 -2.16 -0.15
C GLY A 130 -25.41 -2.03 -1.07
N THR A 131 -25.33 -0.93 -1.81
CA THR A 131 -24.43 -0.81 -2.96
C THR A 131 -23.02 -0.40 -2.60
N ASP A 132 -22.71 0.12 -1.41
CA ASP A 132 -21.37 0.65 -1.11
C ASP A 132 -20.72 -0.09 0.07
N LEU A 133 -19.82 -1.02 -0.24
CA LEU A 133 -19.07 -1.76 0.77
C LEU A 133 -17.86 -0.95 1.22
N LYS A 134 -17.72 -0.71 2.54
CA LYS A 134 -16.59 0.01 3.11
C LYS A 134 -15.77 -0.82 4.07
N TRP A 135 -14.45 -0.72 3.93
CA TRP A 135 -13.48 -1.33 4.83
C TRP A 135 -12.45 -0.30 5.27
N THR A 136 -12.24 -0.20 6.58
CA THR A 136 -11.07 0.49 7.14
C THR A 136 -10.02 -0.56 7.46
N ILE A 137 -8.81 -0.36 6.93
CA ILE A 137 -7.68 -1.28 7.15
C ILE A 137 -6.62 -0.63 8.04
N PRO A 138 -5.75 -1.44 8.69
CA PRO A 138 -4.65 -0.93 9.50
C PRO A 138 -3.65 -0.12 8.66
N ASN A 139 -2.77 0.61 9.35
CA ASN A 139 -1.69 1.34 8.70
C ASN A 139 -0.82 0.41 7.84
N ILE A 140 -0.45 0.91 6.66
CA ILE A 140 0.44 0.21 5.73
C ILE A 140 1.79 0.93 5.74
N GLY A 141 2.80 0.27 6.29
CA GLY A 141 4.15 0.83 6.36
C GLY A 141 4.84 0.96 5.00
N HIS A 142 5.64 2.00 4.79
CA HIS A 142 6.40 2.23 3.55
C HIS A 142 7.57 1.27 3.32
N ASN A 143 8.20 0.79 4.40
CA ASN A 143 9.36 -0.13 4.33
C ASN A 143 8.96 -1.61 4.34
N CYS A 144 7.69 -1.89 4.57
CA CYS A 144 7.16 -3.23 4.47
C CYS A 144 6.59 -3.36 3.06
N GLY A 145 7.23 -4.15 2.18
CA GLY A 145 6.65 -4.60 0.91
C GLY A 145 5.38 -5.47 1.07
N GLY A 146 4.67 -5.29 2.19
CA GLY A 146 3.47 -5.97 2.61
C GLY A 146 2.32 -5.61 1.70
N GLU A 147 1.87 -6.59 0.95
CA GLU A 147 0.62 -6.51 0.22
C GLU A 147 -0.53 -6.85 1.14
N TYR A 148 -1.58 -6.04 1.12
CA TYR A 148 -2.81 -6.26 1.88
C TYR A 148 -3.88 -6.71 0.91
N ARG A 149 -4.62 -7.75 1.28
CA ARG A 149 -5.70 -8.28 0.48
C ARG A 149 -6.98 -8.42 1.29
N ILE A 150 -8.09 -8.08 0.66
CA ILE A 150 -9.44 -8.37 1.14
C ILE A 150 -10.13 -9.19 0.05
N ASP A 151 -10.64 -10.36 0.44
CA ASP A 151 -11.42 -11.21 -0.44
C ASP A 151 -12.89 -11.20 0.00
N ASN A 152 -13.78 -10.90 -0.93
CA ASN A 152 -15.23 -10.74 -0.71
C ASN A 152 -16.01 -11.65 -1.65
N PHE A 153 -17.24 -12.02 -1.27
CA PHE A 153 -18.09 -12.91 -2.06
C PHE A 153 -19.34 -12.18 -2.53
N TYR A 154 -19.54 -12.16 -3.84
CA TYR A 154 -20.71 -11.56 -4.50
C TYR A 154 -21.48 -12.66 -5.23
N ARG A 155 -22.81 -12.60 -5.22
CA ARG A 155 -23.67 -13.42 -6.08
C ARG A 155 -24.15 -12.57 -7.25
N VAL A 156 -24.03 -13.07 -8.48
CA VAL A 156 -24.58 -12.45 -9.70
C VAL A 156 -26.00 -12.94 -9.99
#